data_AF-A0A7C5CQC4-F1
#
_entry.id   AF-A0A7C5CQC4-F1
#
_cell.length_a   1.000
_cell.length_b   1.000
_cell.length_c   1.000
_cell.angle_alpha   90.00
_cell.angle_beta   90.00
_cell.angle_gamma   90.00
#
_symmetry.space_group_name_H-M   'P 1'
#
loop_
_entity.id
_entity.type
_entity.pdbx_description
1 polymer ?
#
loop_
_entity_poly.entity_id
_entity_poly.type
_entity_poly.pdbx_seq_one_letter_code
_entity_poly.pdbx_strand_id
1 'polypeptide(L)'
;NSAFKVSYQHPGRFDGQPTARYNAQPDALLFKERQGCFVVNKGSGKASIKCPESSRIVKVKNNLKMTDGPCRGLPKMRVVPQGGGKITVEFYGSYSRNCGQKRLFNVGLFATTWKMWQSMGGSVQGGFLQGRTPSNARLVHTHYSKPLRDIIPTVNKKSNNVMARQLLLSIGQKQNGVGTINGGVQAMKKWFASRGLHFPELRIENGSGLSRQSRVSASSIAKLLDDAYRSPYRNDFVRSLAILGVDGTLKRRMKNTPVRGRGQFKTGTLRNVRGIAGYVKARNGQTYIVSVLHNDPKARSRALRAHNAVIKWAFDGGRM
;
A
#
# COMPACT_ATOMS: atom_id res chain seq x y z
N ASN A 1 -6.51 -2.18 19.19
CA ASN A 1 -6.37 -1.39 17.93
C ASN A 1 -7.28 -0.15 17.91
N SER A 2 -7.63 0.42 19.07
CA SER A 2 -8.57 1.55 19.17
C SER A 2 -8.06 2.87 18.61
N ALA A 3 -6.75 3.01 18.34
CA ALA A 3 -6.18 4.24 17.84
C ALA A 3 -6.71 4.63 16.44
N PHE A 4 -7.17 3.66 15.64
CA PHE A 4 -7.83 3.91 14.35
C PHE A 4 -9.28 3.42 14.39
N LYS A 5 -10.20 4.21 13.84
CA LYS A 5 -11.60 3.85 13.59
C LYS A 5 -11.81 3.75 12.09
N VAL A 6 -11.68 2.54 11.56
CA VAL A 6 -11.85 2.24 10.13
C VAL A 6 -13.04 1.31 9.96
N SER A 7 -14.07 1.75 9.25
CA SER A 7 -15.16 0.87 8.86
C SER A 7 -14.64 -0.22 7.93
N TYR A 8 -14.99 -1.49 8.20
CA TYR A 8 -14.61 -2.57 7.31
C TYR A 8 -15.21 -2.31 5.92
N GLN A 9 -14.35 -2.23 4.91
CA GLN A 9 -14.74 -2.19 3.51
C GLN A 9 -14.29 -3.49 2.86
N HIS A 10 -15.20 -4.16 2.13
CA HIS A 10 -14.86 -5.36 1.39
C HIS A 10 -13.66 -5.08 0.46
N PRO A 11 -12.48 -5.68 0.70
CA PRO A 11 -11.24 -5.26 0.06
C PRO A 11 -11.23 -5.34 -1.47
N GLY A 12 -12.06 -6.21 -2.05
CA GLY A 12 -12.20 -6.39 -3.49
C GLY A 12 -13.40 -5.68 -4.10
N ARG A 13 -14.08 -4.76 -3.39
CA ARG A 13 -15.34 -4.15 -3.86
C ARG A 13 -15.21 -3.46 -5.23
N PHE A 14 -14.04 -2.92 -5.56
CA PHE A 14 -13.83 -2.11 -6.76
C PHE A 14 -13.16 -2.86 -7.92
N ASP A 15 -12.49 -3.99 -7.68
CA ASP A 15 -11.73 -4.74 -8.69
C ASP A 15 -11.87 -6.26 -8.61
N GLY A 16 -12.65 -6.79 -7.67
CA GLY A 16 -12.83 -8.23 -7.46
C GLY A 16 -11.59 -8.93 -6.89
N GLN A 17 -10.59 -8.22 -6.35
CA GLN A 17 -9.32 -8.80 -5.88
C GLN A 17 -9.13 -8.67 -4.36
N PRO A 18 -10.01 -9.22 -3.50
CA PRO A 18 -9.99 -8.96 -2.06
C PRO A 18 -8.72 -9.41 -1.33
N THR A 19 -7.91 -10.24 -1.98
CA THR A 19 -6.73 -10.91 -1.43
C THR A 19 -5.43 -10.32 -1.95
N ALA A 20 -5.51 -9.38 -2.90
CA ALA A 20 -4.35 -8.70 -3.44
C ALA A 20 -3.67 -7.87 -2.34
N ARG A 21 -2.34 -7.86 -2.36
CA ARG A 21 -1.52 -7.09 -1.39
C ARG A 21 -1.94 -5.62 -1.31
N TYR A 22 -2.21 -5.01 -2.46
CA TYR A 22 -2.57 -3.60 -2.55
C TYR A 22 -3.98 -3.28 -1.99
N ASN A 23 -4.79 -4.31 -1.73
CA ASN A 23 -6.11 -4.24 -1.09
C ASN A 23 -6.05 -4.51 0.41
N ALA A 24 -4.87 -4.70 1.00
CA ALA A 24 -4.81 -4.93 2.43
C ALA A 24 -5.35 -3.75 3.24
N GLN A 25 -6.12 -4.07 4.29
CA GLN A 25 -6.79 -3.06 5.09
C GLN A 25 -5.85 -2.49 6.16
N PRO A 26 -5.89 -1.18 6.43
CA PRO A 26 -5.12 -0.58 7.52
C PRO A 26 -5.64 -1.03 8.88
N ASP A 27 -4.82 -0.94 9.91
CA ASP A 27 -5.18 -1.24 11.30
C ASP A 27 -4.17 -0.57 12.24
N ALA A 28 -4.61 -0.02 13.36
CA ALA A 28 -3.68 0.54 14.35
C ALA A 28 -2.71 -0.52 14.89
N LEU A 29 -3.13 -1.78 14.89
CA LEU A 29 -2.33 -2.92 15.31
C LEU A 29 -2.14 -3.88 14.13
N LEU A 30 -1.35 -3.42 13.16
CA LEU A 30 -1.10 -4.12 11.91
C LEU A 30 0.24 -4.86 11.93
N PHE A 31 0.21 -6.18 11.73
CA PHE A 31 1.42 -6.97 11.54
C PHE A 31 1.60 -7.35 10.05
N LYS A 32 2.80 -7.13 9.51
CA LYS A 32 3.21 -7.50 8.13
C LYS A 32 2.12 -7.25 7.07
N GLU A 33 1.47 -6.09 7.08
CA GLU A 33 0.44 -5.72 6.08
C GLU A 33 -0.74 -6.73 5.98
N ARG A 34 -1.13 -7.38 7.09
CA ARG A 34 -2.11 -8.47 7.12
C ARG A 34 -1.73 -9.66 6.23
N GLN A 35 -0.44 -9.84 5.96
CA GLN A 35 0.07 -10.95 5.17
C GLN A 35 -0.11 -12.26 5.93
N GLY A 36 -0.71 -13.25 5.27
CA GLY A 36 -0.55 -14.66 5.56
C GLY A 36 0.21 -15.39 4.45
N CYS A 37 0.64 -16.60 4.76
CA CYS A 37 1.40 -17.46 3.88
C CYS A 37 0.59 -18.72 3.64
N PHE A 38 0.18 -18.91 2.39
CA PHE A 38 -0.54 -20.09 1.94
C PHE A 38 0.40 -21.02 1.19
N VAL A 39 0.60 -22.20 1.75
CA VAL A 39 1.59 -23.15 1.24
C VAL A 39 0.86 -24.35 0.68
N VAL A 40 0.68 -24.37 -0.65
CA VAL A 40 0.31 -25.60 -1.34
C VAL A 40 1.57 -26.44 -1.50
N ASN A 41 1.59 -27.59 -0.85
CA ASN A 41 2.69 -28.53 -1.01
C ASN A 41 2.54 -29.21 -2.38
N LYS A 42 3.57 -29.08 -3.23
CA LYS A 42 3.58 -29.66 -4.57
C LYS A 42 3.57 -31.19 -4.55
N GLY A 43 4.19 -31.83 -3.55
CA GLY A 43 4.41 -33.28 -3.54
C GLY A 43 3.21 -34.12 -3.09
N SER A 44 2.38 -33.60 -2.17
CA SER A 44 1.27 -34.38 -1.58
C SER A 44 -0.10 -34.08 -2.19
N GLY A 45 -0.21 -33.07 -3.06
CA GLY A 45 -1.51 -32.59 -3.54
C GLY A 45 -2.41 -31.97 -2.45
N LYS A 46 -1.95 -31.85 -1.20
CA LYS A 46 -2.70 -31.22 -0.10
C LYS A 46 -2.33 -29.73 0.01
N ALA A 47 -3.33 -28.85 -0.06
CA ALA A 47 -3.15 -27.43 0.25
C ALA A 47 -3.18 -27.20 1.78
N SER A 48 -2.26 -26.41 2.30
CA SER A 48 -2.17 -26.05 3.72
C SER A 48 -1.89 -24.55 3.90
N ILE A 49 -2.42 -23.91 4.95
CA ILE A 49 -1.91 -22.59 5.38
C ILE A 49 -0.86 -22.85 6.46
N LYS A 50 0.34 -22.29 6.31
CA LYS A 50 1.42 -22.53 7.26
C LYS A 50 1.93 -21.29 7.99
N CYS A 51 1.54 -20.05 7.66
CA CYS A 51 2.08 -18.91 8.43
C CYS A 51 1.30 -17.58 8.35
N PRO A 52 1.45 -16.69 9.36
CA PRO A 52 2.13 -17.00 10.61
C PRO A 52 1.25 -17.94 11.42
N GLU A 53 1.91 -18.76 12.24
CA GLU A 53 1.37 -19.92 12.95
C GLU A 53 -0.12 -19.85 13.22
N SER A 54 -0.82 -20.95 12.90
CA SER A 54 -2.24 -21.15 13.16
C SER A 54 -2.55 -20.77 14.60
N SER A 55 -3.03 -19.54 14.75
CA SER A 55 -3.57 -19.03 15.98
C SER A 55 -4.89 -19.75 16.25
N ARG A 56 -5.31 -19.79 17.52
CA ARG A 56 -6.65 -20.23 17.93
C ARG A 56 -7.79 -19.45 17.25
N ILE A 57 -7.48 -18.40 16.47
CA ILE A 57 -8.47 -17.52 15.85
C ILE A 57 -8.62 -17.73 14.33
N VAL A 58 -7.77 -18.51 13.65
CA VAL A 58 -7.91 -18.76 12.20
C VAL A 58 -8.15 -20.25 11.94
N LYS A 59 -9.36 -20.61 11.50
CA LYS A 59 -9.68 -21.95 10.99
C LYS A 59 -9.49 -21.98 9.48
N VAL A 60 -8.95 -23.07 8.97
CA VAL A 60 -8.72 -23.27 7.52
C VAL A 60 -9.61 -24.39 7.04
N LYS A 61 -10.36 -24.12 5.96
CA LYS A 61 -11.12 -25.13 5.23
C LYS A 61 -10.62 -25.19 3.80
N ASN A 62 -10.18 -26.38 3.39
CA ASN A 62 -9.61 -26.60 2.07
C ASN A 62 -10.56 -27.43 1.20
N ASN A 63 -11.26 -26.77 0.28
CA ASN A 63 -12.14 -27.40 -0.71
C ASN A 63 -11.57 -27.23 -2.14
N LEU A 64 -10.24 -27.16 -2.29
CA LEU A 64 -9.59 -27.04 -3.59
C LEU A 64 -9.55 -28.36 -4.33
N LYS A 65 -9.87 -28.33 -5.63
CA LYS A 65 -9.60 -29.42 -6.58
C LYS A 65 -8.25 -29.18 -7.25
N MET A 66 -7.28 -30.04 -7.02
CA MET A 66 -5.96 -29.91 -7.63
C MET A 66 -5.98 -30.31 -9.11
N THR A 67 -5.25 -29.56 -9.95
CA THR A 67 -5.13 -29.82 -11.40
C THR A 67 -3.68 -29.73 -11.87
N ASP A 68 -3.37 -30.28 -13.05
CA ASP A 68 -2.03 -30.24 -13.67
C ASP A 68 -1.89 -29.21 -14.79
N GLY A 69 -2.92 -28.39 -15.01
CA GLY A 69 -2.93 -27.34 -16.04
C GLY A 69 -1.98 -26.17 -15.75
N PRO A 70 -1.97 -25.13 -16.61
CA PRO A 70 -1.13 -23.96 -16.41
C PRO A 70 -1.48 -23.20 -15.12
N CYS A 71 -0.47 -22.58 -14.49
CA CYS A 71 -0.72 -21.78 -13.30
C CYS A 71 -1.48 -20.49 -13.63
N ARG A 72 -2.70 -20.36 -13.10
CA ARG A 72 -3.55 -19.18 -13.30
C ARG A 72 -3.54 -18.18 -12.12
N GLY A 73 -2.54 -18.28 -11.23
CA GLY A 73 -2.29 -17.28 -10.18
C GLY A 73 -2.59 -17.75 -8.75
N LEU A 74 -3.40 -16.99 -8.02
CA LEU A 74 -3.77 -17.26 -6.62
C LEU A 74 -4.97 -18.22 -6.55
N PRO A 75 -5.09 -19.04 -5.47
CA PRO A 75 -6.29 -19.84 -5.24
C PRO A 75 -7.50 -18.92 -4.99
N LYS A 76 -8.71 -19.38 -5.35
CA LYS A 76 -9.93 -18.71 -4.90
C LYS A 76 -10.10 -18.96 -3.40
N MET A 77 -10.47 -17.91 -2.68
CA MET A 77 -10.76 -18.02 -1.26
C MET A 77 -11.78 -16.99 -0.81
N ARG A 78 -12.42 -17.26 0.33
CA ARG A 78 -13.23 -16.31 1.08
C ARG A 78 -12.83 -16.34 2.55
N VAL A 79 -12.90 -15.17 3.19
CA VAL A 79 -12.70 -15.03 4.64
C VAL A 79 -14.07 -14.85 5.27
N VAL A 80 -14.44 -15.77 6.15
CA VAL A 80 -15.75 -15.83 6.81
C VAL A 80 -15.57 -15.51 8.29
N PRO A 81 -16.04 -14.35 8.79
CA PRO A 81 -16.04 -14.06 10.22
C PRO A 81 -16.83 -15.13 10.99
N GLN A 82 -16.35 -15.53 12.17
CA GLN A 82 -17.01 -16.52 13.05
C GLN A 82 -17.44 -15.91 14.39
N GLY A 83 -17.29 -14.59 14.59
CA GLY A 83 -17.48 -13.93 15.88
C GLY A 83 -16.26 -14.06 16.81
N GLY A 84 -16.18 -13.22 17.84
CA GLY A 84 -15.08 -13.25 18.83
C GLY A 84 -13.68 -13.03 18.23
N GLY A 85 -13.58 -12.35 17.08
CA GLY A 85 -12.31 -12.18 16.35
C GLY A 85 -11.81 -13.42 15.61
N LYS A 86 -12.56 -14.54 15.67
CA LYS A 86 -12.25 -15.77 14.91
C LYS A 86 -12.70 -15.61 13.46
N ILE A 87 -11.92 -16.18 12.55
CA ILE A 87 -12.20 -16.23 11.12
C ILE A 87 -11.99 -17.64 10.58
N THR A 88 -12.79 -18.02 9.59
CA THR A 88 -12.56 -19.20 8.75
C THR A 88 -12.09 -18.73 7.38
N VAL A 89 -10.95 -19.23 6.91
CA VAL A 89 -10.51 -19.05 5.53
C VAL A 89 -10.87 -20.29 4.73
N GLU A 90 -11.80 -20.14 3.80
CA GLU A 90 -12.27 -21.21 2.91
C GLU A 90 -11.64 -21.06 1.54
N PHE A 91 -10.91 -22.08 1.10
CA PHE A 91 -10.41 -22.20 -0.27
C PHE A 91 -11.32 -23.09 -1.09
N TYR A 92 -11.54 -22.74 -2.37
CA TYR A 92 -12.45 -23.48 -3.24
C TYR A 92 -12.08 -23.37 -4.72
N GLY A 93 -12.68 -24.23 -5.56
CA GLY A 93 -12.44 -24.26 -7.00
C GLY A 93 -11.15 -25.01 -7.39
N SER A 94 -10.74 -24.86 -8.65
CA SER A 94 -9.57 -25.56 -9.19
C SER A 94 -8.26 -24.81 -8.93
N TYR A 95 -7.20 -25.52 -8.55
CA TYR A 95 -5.86 -24.96 -8.35
C TYR A 95 -4.77 -25.84 -8.95
N SER A 96 -3.91 -25.24 -9.78
CA SER A 96 -2.85 -25.97 -10.46
C SER A 96 -1.66 -26.27 -9.52
N ARG A 97 -1.18 -27.53 -9.51
CA ARG A 97 0.04 -27.95 -8.81
C ARG A 97 1.28 -27.17 -9.29
N ASN A 98 1.27 -26.72 -10.55
CA ASN A 98 2.34 -25.92 -11.14
C ASN A 98 2.48 -24.51 -10.54
N CYS A 99 1.48 -24.03 -9.78
CA CYS A 99 1.56 -22.71 -9.15
C CYS A 99 2.53 -22.63 -7.97
N GLY A 100 2.83 -23.74 -7.29
CA GLY A 100 3.67 -23.77 -6.09
C GLY A 100 3.13 -22.93 -4.92
N GLN A 101 4.01 -22.56 -4.00
CA GLN A 101 3.67 -21.76 -2.81
C GLN A 101 3.27 -20.32 -3.17
N LYS A 102 2.27 -19.76 -2.46
CA LYS A 102 1.82 -18.37 -2.64
C LYS A 102 1.73 -17.60 -1.31
N ARG A 103 1.79 -16.27 -1.39
CA ARG A 103 1.52 -15.39 -0.24
C ARG A 103 0.15 -14.78 -0.42
N LEU A 104 -0.65 -14.76 0.65
CA LEU A 104 -2.00 -14.19 0.66
C LEU A 104 -2.05 -13.00 1.61
N PHE A 105 -2.95 -12.06 1.37
CA PHE A 105 -3.12 -10.89 2.22
C PHE A 105 -4.57 -10.82 2.71
N ASN A 106 -4.82 -10.04 3.77
CA ASN A 106 -6.13 -9.93 4.45
C ASN A 106 -6.62 -11.22 5.14
N VAL A 107 -5.72 -12.14 5.46
CA VAL A 107 -6.07 -13.45 6.06
C VAL A 107 -5.73 -13.56 7.55
N GLY A 108 -5.13 -12.52 8.14
CA GLY A 108 -4.70 -12.56 9.54
C GLY A 108 -4.99 -11.26 10.29
N LEU A 109 -5.45 -11.41 11.53
CA LEU A 109 -5.35 -10.42 12.60
C LEU A 109 -4.12 -10.74 13.47
N PHE A 110 -3.84 -9.85 14.43
CA PHE A 110 -2.73 -9.79 15.40
C PHE A 110 -2.24 -11.09 16.07
N ALA A 111 -2.87 -12.22 15.83
CA ALA A 111 -2.61 -13.53 16.43
C ALA A 111 -1.21 -14.13 16.22
N THR A 112 -0.35 -13.42 15.52
CA THR A 112 0.98 -13.85 15.08
C THR A 112 2.04 -13.51 16.12
N THR A 113 1.79 -12.51 16.98
CA THR A 113 2.69 -12.13 18.09
C THR A 113 2.69 -13.14 19.23
N TRP A 114 1.56 -13.83 19.45
CA TRP A 114 1.43 -14.84 20.50
C TRP A 114 2.38 -16.03 20.31
N LYS A 115 2.37 -16.60 19.11
CA LYS A 115 3.21 -17.76 18.84
C LYS A 115 4.70 -17.41 18.84
N MET A 116 5.04 -16.21 18.41
CA MET A 116 6.39 -15.65 18.62
C MET A 116 6.74 -15.57 20.11
N TRP A 117 5.83 -15.07 20.96
CA TRP A 117 6.03 -15.05 22.42
C TRP A 117 6.25 -16.46 23.00
N GLN A 118 5.43 -17.43 22.60
CA GLN A 118 5.60 -18.83 23.00
C GLN A 118 6.92 -19.43 22.53
N SER A 119 7.35 -19.14 21.31
CA SER A 119 8.63 -19.62 20.77
C SER A 119 9.84 -19.08 21.53
N MET A 120 9.68 -17.97 22.26
CA MET A 120 10.71 -17.36 23.11
C MET A 120 10.61 -17.84 24.57
N GLY A 121 9.83 -18.89 24.86
CA GLY A 121 9.64 -19.44 26.21
C GLY A 121 8.51 -18.78 27.01
N GLY A 122 7.77 -17.84 26.41
CA GLY A 122 6.68 -17.15 27.07
C GLY A 122 5.41 -17.99 27.23
N SER A 123 4.80 -17.98 28.41
CA SER A 123 3.50 -18.61 28.67
C SER A 123 2.48 -17.60 29.17
N VAL A 124 1.23 -17.71 28.71
CA VAL A 124 0.09 -16.99 29.27
C VAL A 124 -1.08 -17.96 29.34
N GLN A 125 -1.78 -17.98 30.47
CA GLN A 125 -2.96 -18.81 30.68
C GLN A 125 -4.20 -18.13 30.08
N GLY A 126 -5.16 -18.92 29.55
CA GLY A 126 -6.42 -18.42 28.99
C GLY A 126 -6.46 -18.28 27.46
N GLY A 127 -7.29 -17.34 26.99
CA GLY A 127 -7.61 -17.12 25.58
C GLY A 127 -7.23 -15.73 25.06
N PHE A 128 -7.41 -15.51 23.76
CA PHE A 128 -7.22 -14.20 23.14
C PHE A 128 -8.55 -13.49 22.97
N LEU A 129 -8.65 -12.27 23.47
CA LEU A 129 -9.78 -11.37 23.26
C LEU A 129 -9.29 -10.05 22.67
N GLN A 130 -10.04 -9.52 21.72
CA GLN A 130 -9.84 -8.15 21.25
C GLN A 130 -10.54 -7.20 22.23
N GLY A 131 -9.78 -6.26 22.79
CA GLY A 131 -10.31 -5.29 23.76
C GLY A 131 -9.54 -3.98 23.78
N ARG A 132 -10.02 -3.03 24.59
CA ARG A 132 -9.27 -1.83 24.95
C ARG A 132 -8.36 -2.15 26.13
N THR A 133 -7.20 -1.49 26.19
CA THR A 133 -6.33 -1.56 27.36
C THR A 133 -7.09 -1.01 28.58
N PRO A 134 -7.17 -1.75 29.71
CA PRO A 134 -7.74 -1.24 30.95
C PRO A 134 -7.01 0.00 31.46
N SER A 135 -7.71 0.89 32.18
CA SER A 135 -7.13 2.12 32.74
C SER A 135 -6.07 1.86 33.81
N ASN A 136 -6.17 0.73 34.52
CA ASN A 136 -5.22 0.28 35.55
C ASN A 136 -4.08 -0.59 35.00
N ALA A 137 -3.93 -0.71 33.67
CA ALA A 137 -2.86 -1.50 33.09
C ALA A 137 -1.48 -0.84 33.31
N ARG A 138 -0.50 -1.63 33.76
CA ARG A 138 0.90 -1.19 33.86
C ARG A 138 1.59 -1.27 32.50
N LEU A 139 2.21 -0.17 32.05
CA LEU A 139 3.05 -0.17 30.85
C LEU A 139 4.31 -1.01 31.11
N VAL A 140 4.52 -2.05 30.31
CA VAL A 140 5.69 -2.94 30.43
C VAL A 140 6.79 -2.57 29.44
N HIS A 141 6.42 -2.11 28.24
CA HIS A 141 7.38 -1.80 27.19
C HIS A 141 6.81 -0.85 26.14
N THR A 142 7.67 0.02 25.61
CA THR A 142 7.39 0.87 24.46
C THR A 142 8.38 0.57 23.35
N HIS A 143 7.85 0.25 22.16
CA HIS A 143 8.65 0.05 20.96
C HIS A 143 8.42 1.21 19.98
N TYR A 144 9.50 1.82 19.51
CA TYR A 144 9.47 2.86 18.48
C TYR A 144 9.83 2.29 17.12
N SER A 145 9.09 2.70 16.09
CA SER A 145 9.41 2.38 14.71
C SER A 145 10.60 3.19 14.20
N LYS A 146 11.08 2.86 12.99
CA LYS A 146 12.01 3.73 12.26
C LYS A 146 11.39 5.13 12.04
N PRO A 147 12.20 6.19 11.96
CA PRO A 147 11.68 7.52 11.68
C PRO A 147 10.98 7.58 10.32
N LEU A 148 10.05 8.54 10.17
CA LEU A 148 9.23 8.67 8.97
C LEU A 148 10.05 8.78 7.67
N ARG A 149 11.21 9.45 7.74
CA ARG A 149 12.16 9.60 6.62
C ARG A 149 12.68 8.28 6.04
N ASP A 150 12.66 7.20 6.82
CA ASP A 150 13.08 5.85 6.40
C ASP A 150 11.89 5.00 5.95
N ILE A 151 10.70 5.32 6.44
CA ILE A 151 9.45 4.63 6.10
C ILE A 151 8.94 5.08 4.71
N ILE A 152 8.91 6.39 4.46
CA ILE A 152 8.32 6.99 3.24
C ILE A 152 8.95 6.49 1.93
N PRO A 153 10.27 6.23 1.83
CA PRO A 153 10.84 5.58 0.64
C PRO A 153 10.19 4.24 0.32
N THR A 154 9.87 3.42 1.32
CA THR A 154 9.14 2.16 1.09
C THR A 154 7.72 2.43 0.58
N VAL A 155 7.04 3.43 1.13
CA VAL A 155 5.70 3.83 0.69
C VAL A 155 5.71 4.27 -0.77
N ASN A 156 6.62 5.17 -1.13
CA ASN A 156 6.65 5.80 -2.44
C ASN A 156 7.28 4.91 -3.52
N LYS A 157 8.48 4.36 -3.28
CA LYS A 157 9.19 3.52 -4.28
C LYS A 157 8.47 2.21 -4.57
N LYS A 158 7.85 1.58 -3.56
CA LYS A 158 7.04 0.36 -3.75
C LYS A 158 5.57 0.63 -4.02
N SER A 159 5.13 1.90 -3.96
CA SER A 159 3.73 2.29 -4.07
C SER A 159 2.82 1.50 -3.11
N ASN A 160 3.19 1.47 -1.83
CA ASN A 160 2.55 0.62 -0.84
C ASN A 160 1.23 1.23 -0.33
N ASN A 161 0.11 0.71 -0.83
CA ASN A 161 -1.22 1.22 -0.51
C ASN A 161 -1.55 1.16 0.98
N VAL A 162 -1.24 0.05 1.66
CA VAL A 162 -1.60 -0.10 3.07
C VAL A 162 -0.85 0.91 3.92
N MET A 163 0.45 1.07 3.68
CA MET A 163 1.23 2.06 4.40
C MET A 163 0.75 3.49 4.11
N ALA A 164 0.35 3.81 2.88
CA ALA A 164 -0.25 5.11 2.56
C ALA A 164 -1.57 5.35 3.33
N ARG A 165 -2.42 4.33 3.45
CA ARG A 165 -3.65 4.38 4.25
C ARG A 165 -3.35 4.56 5.74
N GLN A 166 -2.33 3.85 6.26
CA GLN A 166 -1.86 4.00 7.65
C GLN A 166 -1.39 5.42 7.94
N LEU A 167 -0.65 6.05 7.01
CA LEU A 167 -0.19 7.43 7.17
C LEU A 167 -1.35 8.41 7.26
N LEU A 168 -2.37 8.29 6.39
CA LEU A 168 -3.56 9.14 6.46
C LEU A 168 -4.26 9.02 7.82
N LEU A 169 -4.43 7.80 8.31
CA LEU A 169 -5.04 7.55 9.62
C LEU A 169 -4.17 8.08 10.77
N SER A 170 -2.84 7.95 10.66
CA SER A 170 -1.89 8.45 11.66
C SER A 170 -1.92 9.99 11.74
N ILE A 171 -2.03 10.67 10.60
CA ILE A 171 -2.24 12.13 10.55
C ILE A 171 -3.55 12.50 11.26
N GLY A 172 -4.64 11.79 10.94
CA GLY A 172 -5.93 12.00 11.59
C GLY A 172 -5.88 11.75 13.10
N GLN A 173 -5.16 10.71 13.54
CA GLN A 173 -4.98 10.38 14.95
C GLN A 173 -4.18 11.45 15.68
N LYS A 174 -3.07 11.91 15.10
CA LYS A 174 -2.23 12.95 15.71
C LYS A 174 -3.01 14.25 15.92
N GLN A 175 -3.92 14.57 15.01
CA GLN A 175 -4.73 15.80 15.07
C GLN A 175 -5.94 15.68 16.00
N ASN A 176 -6.61 14.53 16.04
CA ASN A 176 -7.94 14.38 16.65
C ASN A 176 -8.02 13.30 17.75
N GLY A 177 -6.88 12.72 18.17
CA GLY A 177 -6.80 11.61 19.14
C GLY A 177 -7.14 10.23 18.55
N VAL A 178 -8.01 10.16 17.53
CA VAL A 178 -8.37 8.93 16.82
C VAL A 178 -8.18 9.07 15.31
N GLY A 179 -7.56 8.05 14.71
CA GLY A 179 -7.33 7.98 13.27
C GLY A 179 -8.59 7.60 12.53
N THR A 180 -9.20 8.57 11.85
CA THR A 180 -10.28 8.37 10.90
C THR A 180 -9.84 8.87 9.52
N ILE A 181 -10.43 8.31 8.46
CA ILE A 181 -10.17 8.79 7.09
C ILE A 181 -10.52 10.28 6.99
N ASN A 182 -11.73 10.66 7.41
CA ASN A 182 -12.19 12.06 7.37
C ASN A 182 -11.27 12.97 8.19
N GLY A 183 -10.88 12.56 9.40
CA GLY A 183 -9.97 13.35 10.24
C GLY A 183 -8.61 13.57 9.58
N GLY A 184 -8.04 12.55 8.93
CA GLY A 184 -6.80 12.68 8.17
C GLY A 184 -6.94 13.60 6.96
N VAL A 185 -8.04 13.49 6.21
CA VAL A 185 -8.31 14.35 5.04
C VAL A 185 -8.49 15.80 5.45
N GLN A 186 -9.22 16.07 6.54
CA GLN A 186 -9.40 17.43 7.06
C GLN A 186 -8.08 18.03 7.55
N ALA A 187 -7.25 17.25 8.24
CA ALA A 187 -5.91 17.68 8.64
C ALA A 187 -5.03 18.04 7.43
N MET A 188 -5.05 17.22 6.37
CA MET A 188 -4.34 17.54 5.12
C MET A 188 -4.86 18.80 4.44
N LYS A 189 -6.19 18.99 4.37
CA LYS A 189 -6.80 20.21 3.78
C LYS A 189 -6.43 21.48 4.56
N LYS A 190 -6.48 21.42 5.88
CA LYS A 190 -6.02 22.51 6.76
C LYS A 190 -4.54 22.81 6.54
N TRP A 191 -3.72 21.76 6.42
CA TRP A 191 -2.30 21.93 6.12
C TRP A 191 -2.07 22.58 4.75
N PHE A 192 -2.74 22.14 3.69
CA PHE A 192 -2.66 22.81 2.38
C PHE A 192 -3.04 24.30 2.46
N ALA A 193 -4.16 24.62 3.10
CA ALA A 193 -4.60 26.01 3.28
C ALA A 193 -3.56 26.86 4.03
N SER A 194 -2.93 26.32 5.09
CA SER A 194 -1.85 26.99 5.83
C SER A 194 -0.60 27.26 4.98
N ARG A 195 -0.45 26.58 3.85
CA ARG A 195 0.61 26.78 2.86
C ARG A 195 0.18 27.66 1.68
N GLY A 196 -1.02 28.24 1.73
CA GLY A 196 -1.61 28.98 0.60
C GLY A 196 -2.05 28.08 -0.57
N LEU A 197 -2.06 26.76 -0.39
CA LEU A 197 -2.42 25.79 -1.42
C LEU A 197 -3.93 25.50 -1.39
N HIS A 198 -4.61 25.83 -2.48
CA HIS A 198 -6.05 25.63 -2.64
C HIS A 198 -6.34 24.66 -3.79
N PHE A 199 -6.94 23.52 -3.46
CA PHE A 199 -7.24 22.43 -4.40
C PHE A 199 -8.73 22.05 -4.31
N PRO A 200 -9.65 22.86 -4.84
CA PRO A 200 -11.10 22.64 -4.71
C PRO A 200 -11.55 21.32 -5.34
N GLU A 201 -10.86 20.85 -6.38
CA GLU A 201 -11.13 19.58 -7.07
C GLU A 201 -10.61 18.35 -6.32
N LEU A 202 -9.82 18.53 -5.26
CA LEU A 202 -9.15 17.45 -4.57
C LEU A 202 -10.13 16.57 -3.78
N ARG A 203 -10.21 15.30 -4.17
CA ARG A 203 -10.97 14.26 -3.47
C ARG A 203 -10.07 13.13 -3.02
N ILE A 204 -9.89 13.02 -1.70
CA ILE A 204 -9.11 11.94 -1.05
C ILE A 204 -10.08 10.99 -0.35
N GLU A 205 -10.08 9.73 -0.76
CA GLU A 205 -10.99 8.71 -0.21
C GLU A 205 -10.29 7.78 0.79
N ASN A 206 -9.01 7.48 0.57
CA ASN A 206 -8.28 6.54 1.42
C ASN A 206 -6.76 6.82 1.52
N GLY A 207 -6.24 7.84 0.85
CA GLY A 207 -4.81 8.20 0.88
C GLY A 207 -3.88 7.37 -0.03
N SER A 208 -4.33 6.24 -0.58
CA SER A 208 -3.51 5.40 -1.48
C SER A 208 -3.69 5.71 -2.97
N GLY A 209 -4.75 6.42 -3.35
CA GLY A 209 -5.12 6.65 -4.75
C GLY A 209 -5.80 5.45 -5.43
N LEU A 210 -6.18 4.42 -4.67
CA LEU A 210 -6.86 3.22 -5.17
C LEU A 210 -8.33 3.47 -5.53
N SER A 211 -8.95 4.53 -4.99
CA SER A 211 -10.35 4.86 -5.24
C SER A 211 -10.57 5.42 -6.64
N ARG A 212 -11.65 4.98 -7.30
CA ARG A 212 -12.13 5.53 -8.58
C ARG A 212 -12.74 6.92 -8.47
N GLN A 213 -13.09 7.32 -7.25
CA GLN A 213 -13.68 8.62 -6.96
C GLN A 213 -12.61 9.65 -6.59
N SER A 214 -11.35 9.25 -6.39
CA SER A 214 -10.27 10.20 -6.15
C SER A 214 -10.08 11.13 -7.36
N ARG A 215 -9.84 12.41 -7.07
CA ARG A 215 -9.69 13.48 -8.05
C ARG A 215 -8.59 14.43 -7.59
N VAL A 216 -7.79 14.90 -8.54
CA VAL A 216 -6.76 15.93 -8.39
C VAL A 216 -6.37 16.37 -9.80
N SER A 217 -6.02 17.65 -9.99
CA SER A 217 -5.48 18.13 -11.27
C SER A 217 -3.96 17.96 -11.37
N ALA A 218 -3.44 17.90 -12.60
CA ALA A 218 -2.00 17.83 -12.84
C ALA A 218 -1.27 19.09 -12.32
N SER A 219 -1.91 20.25 -12.42
CA SER A 219 -1.42 21.53 -11.90
C SER A 219 -1.39 21.57 -10.37
N SER A 220 -2.41 21.05 -9.68
CA SER A 220 -2.39 20.94 -8.21
C SER A 220 -1.27 20.03 -7.72
N ILE A 221 -1.01 18.92 -8.41
CA ILE A 221 0.17 18.07 -8.10
C ILE A 221 1.46 18.85 -8.32
N ALA A 222 1.58 19.60 -9.41
CA ALA A 222 2.79 20.39 -9.69
C ALA A 222 3.03 21.46 -8.62
N LYS A 223 1.99 22.18 -8.19
CA LYS A 223 2.05 23.16 -7.10
C LYS A 223 2.47 22.52 -5.78
N LEU A 224 1.93 21.34 -5.45
CA LEU A 224 2.32 20.60 -4.25
C LEU A 224 3.78 20.11 -4.32
N LEU A 225 4.25 19.69 -5.49
CA LEU A 225 5.65 19.30 -5.69
C LEU A 225 6.60 20.51 -5.61
N ASP A 226 6.18 21.69 -6.06
CA ASP A 226 6.96 22.92 -5.91
C ASP A 226 7.09 23.32 -4.44
N ASP A 227 5.98 23.34 -3.69
CA ASP A 227 6.00 23.58 -2.23
C ASP A 227 6.90 22.56 -1.50
N ALA A 228 6.75 21.27 -1.82
CA ALA A 228 7.58 20.21 -1.23
C ALA A 228 9.08 20.39 -1.54
N TYR A 229 9.41 20.88 -2.74
CA TYR A 229 10.79 21.11 -3.16
C TYR A 229 11.43 22.30 -2.45
N ARG A 230 10.65 23.31 -2.05
CA ARG A 230 11.13 24.45 -1.27
C ARG A 230 11.12 24.21 0.24
N SER A 231 10.55 23.10 0.69
CA SER A 231 10.46 22.77 2.11
C SER A 231 11.80 22.29 2.71
N PRO A 232 11.99 22.41 4.04
CA PRO A 232 13.14 21.81 4.74
C PRO A 232 13.24 20.29 4.57
N TYR A 233 12.14 19.63 4.20
CA TYR A 233 12.06 18.18 4.01
C TYR A 233 12.32 17.74 2.56
N ARG A 234 12.70 18.66 1.65
CA ARG A 234 12.96 18.40 0.23
C ARG A 234 13.78 17.14 0.00
N ASN A 235 14.93 17.02 0.67
CA ASN A 235 15.87 15.92 0.44
C ASN A 235 15.26 14.57 0.82
N ASP A 236 14.55 14.49 1.95
CA ASP A 236 13.88 13.28 2.39
C ASP A 236 12.72 12.91 1.45
N PHE A 237 11.93 13.90 1.02
CA PHE A 237 10.82 13.68 0.08
C PHE A 237 11.32 13.22 -1.30
N VAL A 238 12.27 13.94 -1.91
CA VAL A 238 12.83 13.59 -3.23
C VAL A 238 13.49 12.22 -3.20
N ARG A 239 14.28 11.91 -2.15
CA ARG A 239 14.92 10.58 -1.97
C ARG A 239 13.90 9.45 -1.88
N SER A 240 12.70 9.74 -1.39
CA SER A 240 11.64 8.74 -1.27
C SER A 240 10.99 8.34 -2.60
N LEU A 241 11.10 9.17 -3.64
CA LEU A 241 10.52 8.88 -4.95
C LEU A 241 11.35 7.83 -5.71
N ALA A 242 10.73 7.11 -6.65
CA ALA A 242 11.43 6.10 -7.45
C ALA A 242 12.36 6.76 -8.47
N ILE A 243 13.58 6.27 -8.59
CA ILE A 243 14.60 6.78 -9.51
C ILE A 243 14.41 6.11 -10.88
N LEU A 244 14.25 6.93 -11.91
CA LEU A 244 13.97 6.48 -13.28
C LEU A 244 15.08 5.55 -13.79
N GLY A 245 14.71 4.33 -14.19
CA GLY A 245 15.64 3.33 -14.72
C GLY A 245 16.58 2.71 -13.68
N VAL A 246 16.34 2.92 -12.38
CA VAL A 246 17.21 2.44 -11.29
C VAL A 246 16.44 1.61 -10.28
N ASP A 247 15.34 2.13 -9.71
CA ASP A 247 14.66 1.45 -8.60
C ASP A 247 13.12 1.56 -8.63
N GLY A 248 12.49 0.93 -7.64
CA GLY A 248 11.04 1.00 -7.42
C GLY A 248 10.22 0.59 -8.63
N THR A 249 9.10 1.29 -8.82
CA THR A 249 8.20 1.09 -9.97
C THR A 249 8.78 1.54 -11.31
N LEU A 250 9.96 2.17 -11.31
CA LEU A 250 10.61 2.72 -12.50
C LEU A 250 11.88 1.96 -12.91
N LYS A 251 12.29 0.92 -12.19
CA LYS A 251 13.55 0.18 -12.40
C LYS A 251 13.80 -0.21 -13.86
N ARG A 252 12.75 -0.59 -14.59
CA ARG A 252 12.84 -1.02 -16.01
C ARG A 252 12.49 0.09 -17.01
N ARG A 253 12.02 1.24 -16.55
CA ARG A 253 11.49 2.31 -17.42
C ARG A 253 12.62 3.24 -17.85
N MET A 254 12.77 3.45 -19.16
CA MET A 254 13.78 4.35 -19.74
C MET A 254 15.22 4.06 -19.26
N LYS A 255 15.50 2.82 -18.84
CA LYS A 255 16.81 2.41 -18.29
C LYS A 255 17.96 2.51 -19.30
N ASN A 256 17.69 2.40 -20.59
CA ASN A 256 18.70 2.45 -21.65
C ASN A 256 18.64 3.80 -22.38
N THR A 257 18.44 4.90 -21.66
CA THR A 257 18.34 6.24 -22.24
C THR A 257 19.16 7.23 -21.40
N PRO A 258 19.55 8.39 -21.95
CA PRO A 258 20.33 9.38 -21.21
C PRO A 258 19.65 9.97 -19.97
N VAL A 259 18.32 9.84 -19.83
CA VAL A 259 17.58 10.33 -18.65
C VAL A 259 17.62 9.37 -17.45
N ARG A 260 18.19 8.17 -17.60
CA ARG A 260 18.34 7.21 -16.48
C ARG A 260 19.04 7.88 -15.30
N GLY A 261 18.48 7.72 -14.10
CA GLY A 261 19.02 8.30 -12.87
C GLY A 261 18.77 9.79 -12.69
N ARG A 262 18.26 10.49 -13.71
CA ARG A 262 18.04 11.95 -13.69
C ARG A 262 16.63 12.36 -13.29
N GLY A 263 15.70 11.41 -13.20
CA GLY A 263 14.33 11.67 -12.76
C GLY A 263 13.95 10.90 -11.50
N GLN A 264 13.19 11.53 -10.62
CA GLN A 264 12.62 10.93 -9.42
C GLN A 264 11.10 11.12 -9.43
N PHE A 265 10.34 10.03 -9.45
CA PHE A 265 8.89 10.09 -9.62
C PHE A 265 8.10 9.17 -8.71
N LYS A 266 6.86 9.57 -8.46
CA LYS A 266 5.78 8.67 -8.07
C LYS A 266 4.99 8.25 -9.31
N THR A 267 4.69 6.96 -9.43
CA THR A 267 3.81 6.41 -10.47
C THR A 267 2.43 6.08 -9.92
N GLY A 268 1.41 6.12 -10.78
CA GLY A 268 0.06 5.60 -10.53
C GLY A 268 -0.42 4.75 -11.71
N THR A 269 -1.08 3.62 -11.45
CA THR A 269 -1.67 2.78 -12.50
C THR A 269 -2.88 2.04 -11.96
N LEU A 270 -4.03 2.23 -12.61
CA LEU A 270 -5.25 1.43 -12.42
C LEU A 270 -5.73 0.95 -13.79
N ARG A 271 -6.84 0.19 -13.85
CA ARG A 271 -7.51 -0.06 -15.15
C ARG A 271 -7.95 1.30 -15.71
N ASN A 272 -7.59 1.60 -16.96
CA ASN A 272 -7.91 2.85 -17.68
C ASN A 272 -7.28 4.15 -17.14
N VAL A 273 -6.30 4.06 -16.23
CA VAL A 273 -5.64 5.24 -15.64
C VAL A 273 -4.14 5.00 -15.55
N ARG A 274 -3.36 5.99 -15.96
CA ARG A 274 -1.91 6.04 -15.74
C ARG A 274 -1.51 7.44 -15.30
N GLY A 275 -0.62 7.52 -14.31
CA GLY A 275 -0.09 8.79 -13.80
C GLY A 275 1.40 8.71 -13.53
N ILE A 276 2.10 9.83 -13.69
CA ILE A 276 3.47 10.01 -13.21
C ILE A 276 3.65 11.46 -12.78
N ALA A 277 4.25 11.66 -11.61
CA ALA A 277 4.58 13.01 -11.14
C ALA A 277 5.87 13.02 -10.32
N GLY A 278 6.66 14.07 -10.43
CA GLY A 278 7.94 14.20 -9.76
C GLY A 278 8.88 15.18 -10.46
N TYR A 279 10.18 14.97 -10.31
CA TYR A 279 11.22 15.89 -10.72
C TYR A 279 12.14 15.29 -11.79
N VAL A 280 12.68 16.14 -12.65
CA VAL A 280 13.71 15.81 -13.65
C VAL A 280 14.83 16.82 -13.59
N LYS A 281 16.07 16.36 -13.34
CA LYS A 281 17.27 17.17 -13.50
C LYS A 281 17.67 17.19 -14.98
N ALA A 282 17.40 18.30 -15.65
CA ALA A 282 17.62 18.50 -17.08
C ALA A 282 19.09 18.70 -17.44
N ARG A 283 19.39 18.68 -18.74
CA ARG A 283 20.72 18.93 -19.31
C ARG A 283 21.21 20.34 -19.09
N ASN A 284 20.30 21.31 -19.08
CA ASN A 284 20.59 22.72 -18.84
C ASN A 284 20.83 23.06 -17.35
N GLY A 285 20.95 22.05 -16.47
CA GLY A 285 21.20 22.22 -15.04
C GLY A 285 19.95 22.49 -14.19
N GLN A 286 18.82 22.85 -14.80
CA GLN A 286 17.57 23.12 -14.09
C GLN A 286 16.86 21.84 -13.65
N THR A 287 16.03 21.96 -12.62
CA THR A 287 15.11 20.90 -12.20
C THR A 287 13.69 21.24 -12.63
N TYR A 288 13.09 20.40 -13.45
CA TYR A 288 11.70 20.54 -13.88
C TYR A 288 10.77 19.67 -13.05
N ILE A 289 9.57 20.17 -12.80
CA ILE A 289 8.46 19.37 -12.27
C ILE A 289 7.68 18.83 -13.47
N VAL A 290 7.46 17.52 -13.49
CA VAL A 290 6.61 16.85 -14.49
C VAL A 290 5.45 16.23 -13.77
N SER A 291 4.23 16.50 -14.24
CA SER A 291 2.98 15.96 -13.71
C SER A 291 2.08 15.58 -14.88
N VAL A 292 1.86 14.28 -15.09
CA VAL A 292 1.05 13.76 -16.19
C VAL A 292 0.00 12.81 -15.62
N LEU A 293 -1.27 13.13 -15.85
CA LEU A 293 -2.43 12.31 -15.51
C LEU A 293 -3.14 11.93 -16.81
N HIS A 294 -3.31 10.63 -17.04
CA HIS A 294 -3.90 10.09 -18.27
C HIS A 294 -5.03 9.12 -17.91
N ASN A 295 -6.27 9.52 -18.23
CA ASN A 295 -7.46 8.71 -18.06
C ASN A 295 -7.98 8.33 -19.45
N ASP A 296 -7.90 7.05 -19.82
CA ASP A 296 -8.28 6.55 -21.15
C ASP A 296 -8.52 5.04 -21.09
N PRO A 297 -9.52 4.47 -21.80
CA PRO A 297 -9.75 3.02 -21.84
C PRO A 297 -8.52 2.19 -22.23
N LYS A 298 -7.64 2.76 -23.05
CA LYS A 298 -6.37 2.20 -23.54
C LYS A 298 -5.15 2.84 -22.87
N ALA A 299 -5.30 3.50 -21.71
CA ALA A 299 -4.20 4.14 -20.98
C ALA A 299 -3.02 3.19 -20.70
N ARG A 300 -3.26 1.88 -20.50
CA ARG A 300 -2.19 0.91 -20.25
C ARG A 300 -1.23 0.78 -21.43
N SER A 301 -1.73 0.75 -22.66
CA SER A 301 -0.91 0.63 -23.88
C SER A 301 -0.42 1.98 -24.42
N ARG A 302 -1.24 3.04 -24.34
CA ARG A 302 -0.96 4.32 -25.02
C ARG A 302 -0.22 5.34 -24.15
N ALA A 303 -0.52 5.41 -22.85
CA ALA A 303 -0.01 6.50 -22.01
C ALA A 303 1.51 6.44 -21.78
N LEU A 304 2.11 5.26 -21.82
CA LEU A 304 3.54 5.11 -21.52
C LEU A 304 4.43 5.90 -22.49
N ARG A 305 4.13 5.86 -23.79
CA ARG A 305 4.90 6.57 -24.81
C ARG A 305 4.81 8.08 -24.60
N ALA A 306 3.60 8.61 -24.42
CA ALA A 306 3.37 10.03 -24.15
C ALA A 306 4.09 10.50 -22.87
N HIS A 307 3.96 9.75 -21.77
CA HIS A 307 4.64 10.12 -20.52
C HIS A 307 6.17 10.10 -20.67
N ASN A 308 6.74 9.14 -21.43
CA ASN A 308 8.17 9.10 -21.68
C ASN A 308 8.63 10.28 -22.55
N ALA A 309 7.83 10.68 -23.54
CA ALA A 309 8.11 11.85 -24.38
C ALA A 309 8.15 13.14 -23.55
N VAL A 310 7.18 13.35 -22.65
CA VAL A 310 7.18 14.51 -21.74
C VAL A 310 8.41 14.51 -20.82
N ILE A 311 8.78 13.35 -20.26
CA ILE A 311 9.98 13.24 -19.41
C ILE A 311 11.25 13.54 -20.20
N LYS A 312 11.36 13.04 -21.44
CA LYS A 312 12.50 13.32 -22.32
C LYS A 312 12.56 14.81 -22.66
N TRP A 313 11.43 15.41 -23.06
CA TRP A 313 11.33 16.83 -23.36
C TRP A 313 11.76 17.71 -22.18
N ALA A 314 11.28 17.40 -20.97
CA ALA A 314 11.71 18.10 -19.75
C ALA A 314 13.21 17.91 -19.49
N PHE A 315 13.74 16.70 -19.71
CA PHE A 315 15.18 16.43 -19.56
C PHE A 315 16.05 17.20 -20.57
N ASP A 316 15.55 17.39 -21.79
CA ASP A 316 16.25 18.12 -22.85
C ASP A 316 16.17 19.65 -22.66
N GLY A 317 15.50 20.14 -21.61
CA GLY A 317 15.48 21.54 -21.22
C GLY A 317 14.18 22.29 -21.55
N GLY A 318 13.10 21.56 -21.89
CA GLY A 318 11.74 22.13 -21.96
C GLY A 318 11.55 23.23 -23.01
N ARG A 319 12.35 23.21 -24.09
CA ARG A 319 12.19 24.15 -25.21
C ARG A 319 11.16 23.58 -26.18
N MET A 320 10.18 24.41 -26.57
CA MET A 320 9.30 24.12 -27.70
C MET A 320 10.06 24.34 -29.00
#